data_AF-A0A1V4M7U1-F1
#
_entry.id   AF-A0A1V4M7U1-F1
#
_cell.length_a   1.000
_cell.length_b   1.000
_cell.length_c   1.000
_cell.angle_alpha   90.00
_cell.angle_beta   90.00
_cell.angle_gamma   90.00
#
_symmetry.space_group_name_H-M   'P 1'
#
loop_
_entity.id
_entity.type
_entity.pdbx_description
1 polymer ?
#
loop_
_entity_poly.entity_id
_entity_poly.type
_entity_poly.pdbx_seq_one_letter_code
_entity_poly.pdbx_strand_id
1 'polypeptide(L)'
;MIREDKMSTEQSIWRETFEAAEDLSDYQYHFVVLNTSGKVRLLDAEDEVAIGILQNAPESGEAAEVMILGKSKCVANAALAIGTFVKPEYVGAADAGKADDAGTWWDAARGMVVESAGAEDDLCSVWLFTPFARTKGGMVKQMTVTDEIGTETLTTAEVLGGFIDGTPTGAATYTLPTGTLMGGALNQVGIGNAIEFTVKNSSAGAHVITIAAGTDGTTKGTMTIAQNNTKRFLLIMTSATEYDLYSLGTVEH
;
A
#
# COMPACT_ATOMS: atom_id res chain seq x y z
N MET A 1 20.01 -0.16 39.88
CA MET A 1 18.87 0.62 39.36
C MET A 1 17.84 -0.40 38.96
N ILE A 2 16.81 -0.60 39.79
CA ILE A 2 15.76 -1.59 39.57
C ILE A 2 15.05 -1.16 38.29
N ARG A 3 15.14 -1.97 37.22
CA ARG A 3 14.26 -1.81 36.06
C ARG A 3 12.88 -2.22 36.54
N GLU A 4 12.03 -1.26 36.85
CA GLU A 4 10.60 -1.52 36.95
C GLU A 4 10.16 -2.10 35.60
N ASP A 5 9.57 -3.30 35.63
CA ASP A 5 8.84 -3.85 34.49
C ASP A 5 7.82 -2.81 34.05
N LYS A 6 8.11 -2.15 32.94
CA LYS A 6 7.30 -1.04 32.44
C LYS A 6 6.00 -1.63 31.90
N MET A 7 4.97 -1.69 32.73
CA MET A 7 3.62 -2.10 32.32
C MET A 7 3.11 -1.17 31.20
N SER A 8 2.45 -1.75 30.20
CA SER A 8 1.75 -1.04 29.14
C SER A 8 0.68 -0.10 29.69
N THR A 9 0.57 1.12 29.15
CA THR A 9 -0.27 2.20 29.66
C THR A 9 -1.26 2.74 28.63
N GLU A 10 -2.38 3.29 29.09
CA GLU A 10 -3.45 3.84 28.25
C GLU A 10 -3.72 5.32 28.56
N GLN A 11 -4.14 6.08 27.54
CA GLN A 11 -4.57 7.47 27.63
C GLN A 11 -5.60 7.74 26.53
N SER A 12 -6.87 7.84 26.91
CA SER A 12 -7.94 8.13 25.95
C SER A 12 -7.95 9.60 25.56
N ILE A 13 -8.05 9.87 24.26
CA ILE A 13 -8.40 11.18 23.72
C ILE A 13 -9.82 11.13 23.14
N TRP A 14 -10.14 10.04 22.44
CA TRP A 14 -11.48 9.78 21.89
C TRP A 14 -11.83 8.30 22.02
N ARG A 15 -12.98 8.04 22.63
CA ARG A 15 -13.58 6.71 22.80
C ARG A 15 -15.07 6.82 22.44
N GLU A 16 -15.55 5.85 21.68
CA GLU A 16 -16.96 5.72 21.29
C GLU A 16 -17.49 4.36 21.71
N THR A 17 -18.81 4.29 21.90
CA THR A 17 -19.51 3.04 22.22
C THR A 17 -20.39 2.62 21.06
N PHE A 18 -20.29 1.36 20.67
CA PHE A 18 -21.08 0.72 19.64
C PHE A 18 -21.71 -0.57 20.19
N GLU A 19 -22.59 -1.22 19.43
CA GLU A 19 -23.09 -2.55 19.78
C GLU A 19 -22.15 -3.63 19.20
N ALA A 20 -21.84 -4.67 19.97
CA ALA A 20 -21.08 -5.83 19.49
C ALA A 20 -21.94 -6.69 18.56
N ALA A 21 -21.42 -7.03 17.38
CA ALA A 21 -22.09 -7.91 16.42
C ALA A 21 -21.94 -9.40 16.77
N GLU A 22 -20.88 -9.74 17.49
CA GLU A 22 -20.47 -11.11 17.87
C GLU A 22 -19.89 -11.10 19.28
N ASP A 23 -19.54 -12.28 19.81
CA ASP A 23 -18.89 -12.39 21.11
C ASP A 23 -17.43 -11.94 21.02
N LEU A 24 -17.08 -10.88 21.73
CA LEU A 24 -15.75 -10.28 21.75
C LEU A 24 -15.11 -10.35 23.14
N SER A 25 -15.65 -11.19 24.03
CA SER A 25 -15.23 -11.29 25.42
C SER A 25 -13.75 -11.68 25.59
N ASP A 26 -13.20 -12.45 24.65
CA ASP A 26 -11.79 -12.85 24.62
C ASP A 26 -10.87 -11.86 23.86
N TYR A 27 -11.43 -10.81 23.25
CA TYR A 27 -10.73 -9.94 22.29
C TYR A 27 -10.47 -8.53 22.81
N GLN A 28 -10.45 -8.34 24.13
CA GLN A 28 -10.03 -7.07 24.72
C GLN A 28 -8.62 -6.68 24.20
N TYR A 29 -8.44 -5.41 23.85
CA TYR A 29 -7.22 -4.86 23.26
C TYR A 29 -6.87 -5.36 21.84
N HIS A 30 -7.84 -5.90 21.11
CA HIS A 30 -7.71 -6.17 19.68
C HIS A 30 -8.27 -5.01 18.85
N PHE A 31 -7.73 -4.85 17.65
CA PHE A 31 -8.30 -4.00 16.63
C PHE A 31 -9.63 -4.55 16.15
N VAL A 32 -10.60 -3.66 15.95
CA VAL A 32 -11.95 -4.01 15.52
C VAL A 32 -12.43 -3.12 14.37
N VAL A 33 -13.42 -3.61 13.63
CA VAL A 33 -14.05 -2.92 12.51
C VAL A 33 -15.55 -2.72 12.77
N LEU A 34 -16.20 -1.90 11.94
CA LEU A 34 -17.66 -1.80 11.90
C LEU A 34 -18.20 -2.61 10.73
N ASN A 35 -19.21 -3.43 10.98
CA ASN A 35 -19.97 -4.06 9.90
C ASN A 35 -20.92 -3.05 9.22
N THR A 36 -21.63 -3.51 8.19
CA THR A 36 -22.59 -2.68 7.42
C THR A 36 -23.78 -2.17 8.23
N SER A 37 -24.03 -2.74 9.41
CA SER A 37 -25.06 -2.28 10.35
C SER A 37 -24.51 -1.33 11.43
N GLY A 38 -23.24 -0.94 11.36
CA GLY A 38 -22.60 -0.06 12.35
C GLY A 38 -22.30 -0.75 13.68
N LYS A 39 -22.22 -2.09 13.70
CA LYS A 39 -21.88 -2.89 14.89
C LYS A 39 -20.42 -3.33 14.83
N VAL A 40 -19.80 -3.46 16.00
CA VAL A 40 -18.38 -3.83 16.15
C VAL A 40 -18.20 -5.33 15.95
N ARG A 41 -17.19 -5.70 15.15
CA ARG A 41 -16.76 -7.08 14.95
C ARG A 41 -15.23 -7.14 14.79
N LEU A 42 -14.68 -8.34 14.86
CA LEU A 42 -13.32 -8.63 14.44
C LEU A 42 -13.18 -8.51 12.92
N LEU A 43 -11.94 -8.47 12.47
CA LEU A 43 -11.63 -8.51 11.06
C LEU A 43 -12.02 -9.85 10.44
N ASP A 44 -12.50 -9.83 9.19
CA ASP A 44 -12.84 -11.01 8.39
C ASP A 44 -12.02 -11.11 7.08
N ALA A 45 -11.15 -10.14 6.80
CA ALA A 45 -10.19 -10.14 5.71
C ALA A 45 -8.93 -9.29 6.02
N GLU A 46 -7.83 -9.57 5.31
CA GLU A 46 -6.53 -8.89 5.47
C GLU A 46 -6.56 -7.40 5.07
N ASP A 47 -7.49 -7.02 4.18
CA ASP A 47 -7.59 -5.67 3.61
C ASP A 47 -8.57 -4.75 4.38
N GLU A 48 -9.14 -5.24 5.48
CA GLU A 48 -10.04 -4.44 6.29
C GLU A 48 -9.32 -3.35 7.10
N VAL A 49 -10.05 -2.26 7.30
CA VAL A 49 -9.56 -1.06 7.98
C VAL A 49 -10.17 -0.98 9.38
N ALA A 50 -9.37 -1.29 10.40
CA ALA A 50 -9.80 -1.15 11.79
C ALA A 50 -10.16 0.30 12.14
N ILE A 51 -11.25 0.45 12.89
CA ILE A 51 -11.77 1.74 13.38
C ILE A 51 -11.09 2.18 14.69
N GLY A 52 -10.47 1.25 15.40
CA GLY A 52 -9.85 1.49 16.70
C GLY A 52 -9.58 0.18 17.44
N ILE A 53 -9.29 0.29 18.73
CA ILE A 53 -9.00 -0.86 19.61
C ILE A 53 -10.12 -1.04 20.63
N LEU A 54 -10.61 -2.27 20.79
CA LEU A 54 -11.60 -2.65 21.79
C LEU A 54 -11.03 -2.55 23.21
N GLN A 55 -11.78 -1.96 24.13
CA GLN A 55 -11.30 -1.63 25.47
C GLN A 55 -11.93 -2.47 26.58
N ASN A 56 -13.09 -3.07 26.32
CA ASN A 56 -13.79 -3.98 27.22
C ASN A 56 -13.91 -5.38 26.58
N ALA A 57 -14.65 -6.26 27.24
CA ALA A 57 -14.88 -7.65 26.82
C ALA A 57 -16.39 -7.90 26.66
N PRO A 58 -17.05 -7.32 25.64
CA PRO A 58 -18.49 -7.42 25.46
C PRO A 58 -18.89 -8.77 24.83
N GLU A 59 -20.00 -9.34 25.29
CA GLU A 59 -20.70 -10.40 24.57
C GLU A 59 -21.50 -9.82 23.37
N SER A 60 -22.02 -10.68 22.50
CA SER A 60 -22.84 -10.25 21.35
C SER A 60 -24.07 -9.44 21.79
N GLY A 61 -24.29 -8.28 21.17
CA GLY A 61 -25.36 -7.36 21.50
C GLY A 61 -25.05 -6.42 22.67
N GLU A 62 -23.91 -6.57 23.35
CA GLU A 62 -23.50 -5.66 24.42
C GLU A 62 -22.78 -4.42 23.89
N ALA A 63 -22.58 -3.45 24.79
CA ALA A 63 -21.86 -2.21 24.48
C ALA A 63 -20.36 -2.48 24.32
N ALA A 64 -19.82 -2.33 23.11
CA ALA A 64 -18.40 -2.38 22.80
C ALA A 64 -17.78 -0.98 22.88
N GLU A 65 -16.85 -0.78 23.81
CA GLU A 65 -16.09 0.45 23.95
C GLU A 65 -14.86 0.42 23.06
N VAL A 66 -14.78 1.31 22.08
CA VAL A 66 -13.67 1.37 21.13
C VAL A 66 -12.90 2.68 21.30
N MET A 67 -11.59 2.58 21.57
CA MET A 67 -10.70 3.74 21.53
C MET A 67 -10.30 4.01 20.08
N ILE A 68 -10.68 5.18 19.57
CA ILE A 68 -10.39 5.61 18.20
C ILE A 68 -9.09 6.43 18.16
N LEU A 69 -8.87 7.29 19.17
CA LEU A 69 -7.69 8.15 19.27
C LEU A 69 -7.13 8.19 20.69
N GLY A 70 -5.80 8.13 20.82
CA GLY A 70 -5.11 8.15 22.10
C GLY A 70 -3.99 7.12 22.17
N LYS A 71 -3.53 6.82 23.40
CA LYS A 71 -2.65 5.70 23.70
C LYS A 71 -3.49 4.52 24.17
N SER A 72 -3.41 3.37 23.51
CA SER A 72 -4.12 2.16 23.93
C SER A 72 -3.16 0.99 24.08
N LYS A 73 -3.55 0.02 24.90
CA LYS A 73 -2.90 -1.29 24.92
C LYS A 73 -3.32 -2.06 23.68
N CYS A 74 -2.45 -2.89 23.14
CA CYS A 74 -2.79 -3.79 22.04
C CYS A 74 -2.06 -5.13 22.19
N VAL A 75 -2.76 -6.23 21.90
CA VAL A 75 -2.17 -7.57 21.85
C VAL A 75 -1.29 -7.68 20.62
N ALA A 76 -0.02 -8.03 20.78
CA ALA A 76 0.93 -8.16 19.69
C ALA A 76 0.87 -9.54 19.03
N ASN A 77 1.08 -9.64 17.72
CA ASN A 77 1.22 -10.92 17.04
C ASN A 77 2.64 -11.51 17.13
N ALA A 78 3.61 -10.70 17.54
CA ALA A 78 5.02 -11.05 17.63
C ALA A 78 5.76 -10.02 18.50
N ALA A 79 7.08 -10.17 18.62
CA ALA A 79 7.92 -9.15 19.24
C ALA A 79 7.84 -7.83 18.45
N LEU A 80 7.33 -6.76 19.06
CA LEU A 80 7.19 -5.44 18.45
C LEU A 80 8.06 -4.40 19.16
N ALA A 81 8.94 -3.77 18.40
CA ALA A 81 9.82 -2.71 18.90
C ALA A 81 9.13 -1.35 18.99
N ILE A 82 9.64 -0.47 19.85
CA ILE A 82 9.20 0.93 19.91
C ILE A 82 9.47 1.61 18.56
N GLY A 83 8.47 2.33 18.04
CA GLY A 83 8.52 2.99 16.73
C GLY A 83 8.01 2.12 15.58
N THR A 84 7.74 0.83 15.80
CA THR A 84 7.06 -0.02 14.81
C THR A 84 5.66 0.52 14.58
N PHE A 85 5.29 0.68 13.31
CA PHE A 85 3.91 0.97 12.93
C PHE A 85 3.15 -0.33 12.80
N VAL A 86 1.95 -0.37 13.37
CA VAL A 86 1.17 -1.60 13.42
C VAL A 86 -0.11 -1.48 12.63
N LYS A 87 -0.46 -2.58 11.96
CA LYS A 87 -1.74 -2.82 11.30
C LYS A 87 -2.50 -3.92 12.07
N PRO A 88 -3.82 -4.02 11.93
CA PRO A 88 -4.53 -5.19 12.41
C PRO A 88 -4.12 -6.43 11.60
N GLU A 89 -3.90 -7.54 12.28
CA GLU A 89 -3.67 -8.83 11.65
C GLU A 89 -4.98 -9.53 11.26
N TYR A 90 -4.92 -10.31 10.19
CA TYR A 90 -5.91 -11.33 9.89
C TYR A 90 -5.25 -12.53 9.21
N VAL A 91 -4.94 -13.57 9.98
CA VAL A 91 -4.56 -14.90 9.45
C VAL A 91 -5.75 -15.87 9.50
N GLY A 92 -6.63 -15.64 10.48
CA GLY A 92 -7.89 -16.34 10.71
C GLY A 92 -8.56 -15.78 11.96
N ALA A 93 -9.74 -16.29 12.31
CA ALA A 93 -10.54 -15.76 13.42
C ALA A 93 -9.83 -15.76 14.80
N ALA A 94 -8.86 -16.65 15.01
CA ALA A 94 -8.13 -16.74 16.27
C ALA A 94 -7.10 -15.60 16.47
N ASP A 95 -6.56 -15.05 15.38
CA ASP A 95 -5.51 -14.01 15.41
C ASP A 95 -6.01 -12.65 14.92
N ALA A 96 -7.31 -12.56 14.61
CA ALA A 96 -7.92 -11.36 14.08
C ALA A 96 -7.77 -10.18 15.04
N GLY A 97 -7.22 -9.08 14.55
CA GLY A 97 -7.10 -7.83 15.29
C GLY A 97 -5.90 -7.71 16.22
N LYS A 98 -4.97 -8.68 16.23
CA LYS A 98 -3.65 -8.48 16.87
C LYS A 98 -2.87 -7.37 16.14
N ALA A 99 -1.96 -6.70 16.84
CA ALA A 99 -1.03 -5.76 16.25
C ALA A 99 0.08 -6.51 15.52
N ASP A 100 0.12 -6.35 14.19
CA ASP A 100 1.18 -6.85 13.31
C ASP A 100 2.02 -5.69 12.77
N ASP A 101 3.30 -5.93 12.48
CA ASP A 101 4.15 -4.95 11.80
C ASP A 101 3.53 -4.59 10.45
N ALA A 102 3.25 -3.31 10.24
CA ALA A 102 2.68 -2.83 9.01
C ALA A 102 3.59 -3.08 7.79
N GLY A 103 4.90 -3.26 7.97
CA GLY A 103 5.82 -3.65 6.89
C GLY A 103 5.73 -2.74 5.66
N THR A 104 5.22 -3.26 4.54
CA THR A 104 4.93 -2.49 3.30
C THR A 104 3.46 -2.06 3.17
N TRP A 105 2.58 -2.50 4.06
CA TRP A 105 1.13 -2.28 4.08
C TRP A 105 0.76 -1.03 4.90
N TRP A 106 1.39 0.09 4.57
CA TRP A 106 1.28 1.35 5.32
C TRP A 106 -0.15 1.92 5.35
N ASP A 107 -0.95 1.67 4.32
CA ASP A 107 -2.32 2.17 4.21
C ASP A 107 -3.26 1.54 5.27
N ALA A 108 -2.90 0.34 5.76
CA ALA A 108 -3.59 -0.37 6.84
C ALA A 108 -3.03 -0.03 8.23
N ALA A 109 -1.94 0.74 8.34
CA ALA A 109 -1.36 1.08 9.65
C ALA A 109 -2.32 1.95 10.48
N ARG A 110 -2.55 1.59 11.75
CA ARG A 110 -3.51 2.27 12.66
C ARG A 110 -2.90 2.71 13.99
N GLY A 111 -1.72 2.20 14.33
CA GLY A 111 -1.01 2.58 15.54
C GLY A 111 0.50 2.63 15.37
N MET A 112 1.18 3.31 16.30
CA MET A 112 2.64 3.27 16.46
C MET A 112 2.98 2.80 17.87
N VAL A 113 3.83 1.78 17.97
CA VAL A 113 4.27 1.20 19.24
C VAL A 113 5.10 2.22 20.00
N VAL A 114 4.70 2.49 21.24
CA VAL A 114 5.40 3.37 22.19
C VAL A 114 5.89 2.62 23.43
N GLU A 115 5.38 1.42 23.66
CA GLU A 115 5.85 0.45 24.65
C GLU A 115 5.87 -0.92 23.98
N SER A 116 7.05 -1.55 23.92
CA SER A 116 7.31 -2.77 23.15
C SER A 116 6.62 -4.01 23.72
N ALA A 117 6.33 -4.98 22.84
CA ALA A 117 6.00 -6.36 23.19
C ALA A 117 7.22 -7.27 22.96
N GLY A 118 7.44 -8.25 23.84
CA GLY A 118 8.58 -9.16 23.77
C GLY A 118 8.33 -10.42 22.94
N ALA A 119 7.07 -10.82 22.81
CA ALA A 119 6.62 -11.99 22.08
C ALA A 119 5.19 -11.78 21.56
N GLU A 120 4.67 -12.80 20.86
CA GLU A 120 3.24 -12.92 20.57
C GLU A 120 2.42 -12.94 21.87
N ASP A 121 1.20 -12.40 21.79
CA ASP A 121 0.21 -12.25 22.86
C ASP A 121 0.62 -11.28 24.00
N ASP A 122 1.85 -10.78 24.00
CA ASP A 122 2.27 -9.72 24.92
C ASP A 122 1.53 -8.41 24.61
N LEU A 123 1.26 -7.64 25.68
CA LEU A 123 0.66 -6.31 25.54
C LEU A 123 1.72 -5.26 25.21
N CYS A 124 1.61 -4.68 24.03
CA CYS A 124 2.27 -3.41 23.69
C CYS A 124 1.36 -2.22 24.03
N SER A 125 1.93 -1.01 24.00
CA SER A 125 1.11 0.21 23.94
C SER A 125 1.34 0.95 22.65
N VAL A 126 0.26 1.40 22.02
CA VAL A 126 0.27 2.06 20.72
C VAL A 126 -0.37 3.44 20.81
N TRP A 127 0.21 4.43 20.13
CA TRP A 127 -0.51 5.65 19.79
C TRP A 127 -1.36 5.39 18.57
N LEU A 128 -2.68 5.49 18.75
CA LEU A 128 -3.65 5.41 17.68
C LEU A 128 -3.67 6.73 16.92
N PHE A 129 -3.66 6.62 15.60
CA PHE A 129 -3.83 7.76 14.69
C PHE A 129 -5.00 7.54 13.72
N THR A 130 -5.89 6.60 14.02
CA THR A 130 -7.16 6.42 13.31
C THR A 130 -8.03 7.69 13.45
N PRO A 131 -8.80 8.12 12.43
CA PRO A 131 -9.12 7.45 11.16
C PRO A 131 -8.15 7.76 10.00
N PHE A 132 -6.98 8.33 10.27
CA PHE A 132 -6.08 8.79 9.21
C PHE A 132 -5.17 7.66 8.72
N ALA A 133 -5.41 7.16 7.50
CA ALA A 133 -4.50 6.20 6.88
C ALA A 133 -3.15 6.87 6.55
N ARG A 134 -2.04 6.19 6.85
CA ARG A 134 -0.71 6.66 6.47
C ARG A 134 -0.39 6.17 5.06
N THR A 135 -0.54 7.03 4.07
CA THR A 135 -0.05 6.71 2.72
C THR A 135 1.46 6.94 2.63
N LYS A 136 2.24 5.94 2.20
CA LYS A 136 3.63 6.13 1.75
C LYS A 136 3.62 6.79 0.37
N GLY A 137 3.30 8.07 0.36
CA GLY A 137 3.22 8.92 -0.83
C GLY A 137 3.17 10.39 -0.45
N GLY A 138 3.82 10.74 0.68
CA GLY A 138 3.78 12.07 1.26
C GLY A 138 4.41 13.11 0.34
N MET A 139 3.56 13.83 -0.38
CA MET A 139 3.82 15.08 -1.12
C MET A 139 4.75 15.03 -2.34
N VAL A 140 5.45 13.93 -2.62
CA VAL A 140 6.35 13.80 -3.78
C VAL A 140 6.13 12.46 -4.48
N LYS A 141 5.97 12.48 -5.81
CA LYS A 141 5.92 11.26 -6.65
C LYS A 141 7.25 10.53 -6.51
N GLN A 142 7.26 9.37 -5.84
CA GLN A 142 8.43 8.49 -5.79
C GLN A 142 8.65 7.93 -7.20
N MET A 143 9.76 8.30 -7.82
CA MET A 143 10.16 7.84 -9.15
C MET A 143 11.36 6.90 -9.00
N THR A 144 11.28 5.74 -9.63
CA THR A 144 12.39 4.77 -9.71
C THR A 144 13.06 4.93 -11.08
N VAL A 145 14.38 4.85 -11.11
CA VAL A 145 15.15 4.76 -12.36
C VAL A 145 15.33 3.29 -12.69
N THR A 146 14.79 2.87 -13.82
CA THR A 146 14.99 1.54 -14.39
C THR A 146 16.02 1.60 -15.51
N ASP A 147 17.05 0.76 -15.44
CA ASP A 147 18.08 0.67 -16.49
C ASP A 147 17.77 -0.52 -17.42
N GLU A 148 17.65 -0.26 -18.72
CA GLU A 148 17.33 -1.30 -19.70
C GLU A 148 18.39 -1.38 -20.80
N ILE A 149 18.89 -2.58 -21.10
CA ILE A 149 20.08 -2.77 -21.96
C ILE A 149 19.78 -3.42 -23.32
N GLY A 150 18.56 -3.92 -23.54
CA GLY A 150 18.26 -4.76 -24.69
C GLY A 150 16.81 -4.69 -25.15
N THR A 151 16.39 -5.63 -25.99
CA THR A 151 14.97 -5.77 -26.33
C THR A 151 14.30 -6.62 -25.26
N GLU A 152 13.28 -6.10 -24.59
CA GLU A 152 12.61 -6.77 -23.49
C GLU A 152 11.15 -6.36 -23.31
N THR A 153 10.43 -7.13 -22.50
CA THR A 153 9.07 -6.78 -22.06
C THR A 153 9.20 -6.19 -20.66
N LEU A 154 8.83 -4.91 -20.53
CA LEU A 154 8.82 -4.19 -19.27
C LEU A 154 7.76 -4.81 -18.34
N THR A 155 8.05 -4.78 -17.05
CA THR A 155 7.14 -5.15 -15.97
C THR A 155 6.23 -3.98 -15.62
N THR A 156 5.11 -4.26 -14.94
CA THR A 156 4.22 -3.21 -14.44
C THR A 156 4.96 -2.30 -13.46
N ALA A 157 5.84 -2.84 -12.61
CA ALA A 157 6.62 -2.05 -11.65
C ALA A 157 7.56 -1.04 -12.34
N GLU A 158 8.19 -1.40 -13.46
CA GLU A 158 9.09 -0.52 -14.21
C GLU A 158 8.33 0.63 -14.88
N VAL A 159 7.16 0.35 -15.46
CA VAL A 159 6.29 1.39 -16.02
C VAL A 159 5.74 2.30 -14.91
N LEU A 160 5.36 1.72 -13.76
CA LEU A 160 4.90 2.49 -12.58
C LEU A 160 6.02 3.31 -11.93
N GLY A 161 7.28 2.87 -12.06
CA GLY A 161 8.47 3.59 -11.58
C GLY A 161 8.65 4.96 -12.24
N GLY A 162 8.16 5.14 -13.48
CA GLY A 162 7.99 6.44 -14.12
C GLY A 162 9.21 6.99 -14.87
N PHE A 163 10.40 6.40 -14.73
CA PHE A 163 11.59 6.77 -15.51
C PHE A 163 12.42 5.55 -15.91
N ILE A 164 12.69 5.43 -17.21
CA ILE A 164 13.49 4.35 -17.80
C ILE A 164 14.69 4.98 -18.51
N ASP A 165 15.90 4.60 -18.11
CA ASP A 165 17.14 4.94 -18.79
C ASP A 165 17.60 3.76 -19.66
N GLY A 166 17.31 3.85 -20.95
CA GLY A 166 17.69 2.83 -21.92
C GLY A 166 19.14 3.03 -22.37
N THR A 167 19.97 2.01 -22.22
CA THR A 167 21.37 1.96 -22.70
C THR A 167 21.58 0.83 -23.70
N PRO A 168 20.76 0.73 -24.76
CA PRO A 168 20.80 -0.45 -25.61
C PRO A 168 22.10 -0.54 -26.42
N THR A 169 22.58 -1.77 -26.61
CA THR A 169 23.78 -2.10 -27.41
C THR A 169 23.49 -2.37 -28.90
N GLY A 170 22.22 -2.28 -29.28
CA GLY A 170 21.69 -2.42 -30.63
C GLY A 170 20.32 -1.75 -30.73
N ALA A 171 19.65 -1.79 -31.88
CA ALA A 171 18.25 -1.35 -31.94
C ALA A 171 17.39 -2.19 -30.97
N ALA A 172 16.61 -1.53 -30.11
CA ALA A 172 15.89 -2.18 -29.03
C ALA A 172 14.39 -1.88 -29.09
N THR A 173 13.58 -2.86 -28.71
CA THR A 173 12.14 -2.69 -28.50
C THR A 173 11.80 -2.96 -27.04
N TYR A 174 11.21 -1.97 -26.37
CA TYR A 174 10.64 -2.16 -25.04
C TYR A 174 9.14 -2.38 -25.20
N THR A 175 8.71 -3.60 -24.92
CA THR A 175 7.29 -3.97 -24.98
C THR A 175 6.65 -3.71 -23.64
N LEU A 176 5.56 -2.94 -23.60
CA LEU A 176 4.83 -2.68 -22.36
C LEU A 176 4.10 -3.95 -21.84
N PRO A 177 3.75 -3.99 -20.55
CA PRO A 177 2.88 -5.04 -20.01
C PRO A 177 1.53 -5.11 -20.73
N THR A 178 0.83 -6.24 -20.56
CA THR A 178 -0.53 -6.39 -21.06
C THR A 178 -1.49 -5.45 -20.34
N GLY A 179 -2.59 -5.08 -21.00
CA GLY A 179 -3.56 -4.18 -20.38
C GLY A 179 -4.23 -4.78 -19.15
N THR A 180 -4.38 -6.11 -19.07
CA THR A 180 -4.83 -6.79 -17.85
C THR A 180 -3.86 -6.59 -16.68
N LEU A 181 -2.55 -6.71 -16.91
CA LEU A 181 -1.55 -6.49 -15.86
C LEU A 181 -1.49 -5.01 -15.45
N MET A 182 -1.58 -4.08 -16.41
CA MET A 182 -1.62 -2.64 -16.11
C MET A 182 -2.88 -2.26 -15.34
N GLY A 183 -4.04 -2.79 -15.71
CA GLY A 183 -5.30 -2.58 -15.00
C GLY A 183 -5.26 -3.10 -13.57
N GLY A 184 -4.67 -4.29 -13.37
CA GLY A 184 -4.45 -4.85 -12.04
C GLY A 184 -3.40 -4.08 -11.22
N ALA A 185 -2.42 -3.45 -11.85
CA ALA A 185 -1.39 -2.65 -11.17
C ALA A 185 -1.88 -1.23 -10.78
N LEU A 186 -2.76 -0.63 -11.58
CA LEU A 186 -3.36 0.69 -11.32
C LEU A 186 -4.60 0.60 -10.40
N ASN A 187 -4.54 -0.29 -9.41
CA ASN A 187 -5.68 -0.72 -8.60
C ASN A 187 -6.17 0.37 -7.63
N GLN A 188 -6.94 1.32 -8.17
CA GLN A 188 -8.06 2.01 -7.55
C GLN A 188 -8.91 2.60 -8.69
N VAL A 189 -9.99 1.89 -9.03
CA VAL A 189 -11.14 2.35 -9.82
C VAL A 189 -10.86 2.81 -11.27
N GLY A 190 -11.00 1.86 -12.19
CA GLY A 190 -11.77 2.07 -13.42
C GLY A 190 -11.13 2.85 -14.56
N ILE A 191 -11.69 2.61 -15.73
CA ILE A 191 -11.52 3.33 -16.99
C ILE A 191 -11.20 4.83 -16.76
N GLY A 192 -10.11 5.31 -17.36
CA GLY A 192 -9.66 6.70 -17.27
C GLY A 192 -8.42 6.92 -16.39
N ASN A 193 -8.02 5.93 -15.59
CA ASN A 193 -6.75 5.98 -14.86
C ASN A 193 -5.57 6.11 -15.82
N ALA A 194 -4.64 7.01 -15.50
CA ALA A 194 -3.52 7.31 -16.35
C ALA A 194 -2.21 7.36 -15.58
N ILE A 195 -1.15 6.92 -16.25
CA ILE A 195 0.21 7.04 -15.76
C ILE A 195 1.11 7.68 -16.79
N GLU A 196 1.95 8.59 -16.32
CA GLU A 196 3.00 9.18 -17.12
C GLU A 196 4.36 8.58 -16.73
N PHE A 197 5.08 8.11 -17.75
CA PHE A 197 6.45 7.64 -17.65
C PHE A 197 7.32 8.27 -18.74
N THR A 198 8.62 8.37 -18.47
CA THR A 198 9.60 8.96 -19.37
C THR A 198 10.65 7.91 -19.74
N VAL A 199 11.00 7.85 -21.01
CA VAL A 199 12.08 6.98 -21.50
C VAL A 199 13.17 7.84 -22.10
N LYS A 200 14.39 7.69 -21.60
CA LYS A 200 15.60 8.29 -22.16
C LYS A 200 16.38 7.22 -22.92
N ASN A 201 16.90 7.59 -24.08
CA ASN A 201 17.83 6.75 -24.82
C ASN A 201 19.25 7.26 -24.60
N SER A 202 19.96 6.67 -23.65
CA SER A 202 21.37 6.93 -23.34
C SER A 202 22.32 5.96 -24.07
N SER A 203 21.89 5.37 -25.20
CA SER A 203 22.76 4.46 -25.95
C SER A 203 24.09 5.12 -26.36
N ALA A 204 25.18 4.37 -26.24
CA ALA A 204 26.48 4.77 -26.74
C ALA A 204 26.55 4.75 -28.29
N GLY A 205 25.69 3.97 -28.94
CA GLY A 205 25.58 3.88 -30.40
C GLY A 205 24.36 4.59 -30.94
N ALA A 206 24.32 4.80 -32.26
CA ALA A 206 23.16 5.37 -32.97
C ALA A 206 21.99 4.36 -33.05
N HIS A 207 21.55 3.88 -31.90
CA HIS A 207 20.50 2.89 -31.74
C HIS A 207 19.20 3.57 -31.35
N VAL A 208 18.10 3.11 -31.95
CA VAL A 208 16.76 3.62 -31.68
C VAL A 208 16.08 2.66 -30.70
N ILE A 209 15.45 3.22 -29.68
CA ILE A 209 14.52 2.50 -28.80
C ILE A 209 13.11 2.66 -29.38
N THR A 210 12.37 1.58 -29.52
CA THR A 210 10.96 1.59 -29.93
C THR A 210 10.10 1.09 -28.79
N ILE A 211 9.09 1.87 -28.38
CA ILE A 211 8.08 1.38 -27.44
C ILE A 211 7.00 0.60 -28.20
N ALA A 212 6.85 -0.67 -27.87
CA ALA A 212 5.75 -1.49 -28.36
C ALA A 212 4.66 -1.56 -27.29
N ALA A 213 3.39 -1.45 -27.70
CA ALA A 213 2.30 -1.80 -26.81
C ALA A 213 2.32 -3.31 -26.53
N GLY A 214 2.05 -3.68 -25.28
CA GLY A 214 1.71 -5.05 -24.94
C GLY A 214 0.34 -5.43 -25.49
N THR A 215 -0.05 -6.69 -25.28
CA THR A 215 -1.41 -7.15 -25.59
C THR A 215 -2.46 -6.21 -24.96
N ASP A 216 -3.52 -5.92 -25.69
CA ASP A 216 -4.61 -5.00 -25.30
C ASP A 216 -4.20 -3.52 -25.20
N GLY A 217 -2.98 -3.18 -25.60
CA GLY A 217 -2.49 -1.81 -25.71
C GLY A 217 -2.59 -1.27 -27.14
N THR A 218 -3.00 -0.01 -27.28
CA THR A 218 -3.03 0.70 -28.57
C THR A 218 -2.11 1.92 -28.54
N THR A 219 -1.20 2.02 -29.50
CA THR A 219 -0.24 3.14 -29.59
C THR A 219 -0.82 4.33 -30.38
N LYS A 220 -0.58 5.55 -29.89
CA LYS A 220 -0.98 6.82 -30.52
C LYS A 220 0.23 7.74 -30.66
N GLY A 221 0.68 7.96 -31.89
CA GLY A 221 1.82 8.80 -32.22
C GLY A 221 3.13 8.02 -32.38
N THR A 222 4.26 8.73 -32.40
CA THR A 222 5.58 8.16 -32.70
C THR A 222 6.20 7.49 -31.47
N MET A 223 6.40 6.18 -31.56
CA MET A 223 6.95 5.35 -30.47
C MET A 223 8.46 5.14 -30.50
N THR A 224 9.15 5.74 -31.47
CA THR A 224 10.61 5.65 -31.60
C THR A 224 11.31 6.79 -30.87
N ILE A 225 12.43 6.47 -30.22
CA ILE A 225 13.28 7.40 -29.47
C ILE A 225 14.70 7.23 -30.03
N ALA A 226 15.17 8.25 -30.76
CA ALA A 226 16.53 8.26 -31.28
C ALA A 226 17.56 8.37 -30.15
N GLN A 227 18.83 8.13 -30.48
CA GLN A 227 19.94 8.27 -29.53
C GLN A 227 19.93 9.68 -28.89
N ASN A 228 20.24 9.75 -27.59
CA ASN A 228 20.28 10.96 -26.75
C ASN A 228 18.95 11.70 -26.58
N ASN A 229 17.88 11.18 -27.17
CA ASN A 229 16.56 11.77 -27.00
C ASN A 229 15.84 11.17 -25.79
N THR A 230 15.01 12.00 -25.19
CA THR A 230 14.10 11.61 -24.12
C THR A 230 12.67 11.84 -24.58
N LYS A 231 11.77 10.90 -24.30
CA LYS A 231 10.36 11.00 -24.70
C LYS A 231 9.45 10.71 -23.52
N ARG A 232 8.40 11.53 -23.40
CA ARG A 232 7.34 11.36 -22.38
C ARG A 232 6.16 10.61 -22.98
N PHE A 233 5.62 9.69 -22.21
CA PHE A 233 4.49 8.86 -22.59
C PHE A 233 3.39 8.96 -21.54
N LEU A 234 2.15 8.95 -22.01
CA LEU A 234 0.95 8.88 -21.18
C LEU A 234 0.18 7.62 -21.55
N LEU A 235 0.09 6.69 -20.61
CA LEU A 235 -0.75 5.51 -20.74
C LEU A 235 -2.08 5.79 -20.02
N ILE A 236 -3.20 5.58 -20.69
CA ILE A 236 -4.55 5.76 -20.14
C ILE A 236 -5.32 4.45 -20.30
N MET A 237 -5.88 3.93 -19.21
CA MET A 237 -6.76 2.77 -19.25
C MET A 237 -8.08 3.13 -19.94
N THR A 238 -8.41 2.43 -21.03
CA THR A 238 -9.67 2.61 -21.79
C THR A 238 -10.72 1.58 -21.41
N SER A 239 -10.30 0.46 -20.81
CA SER A 239 -11.15 -0.51 -20.15
C SER A 239 -10.43 -1.09 -18.92
N ALA A 240 -11.02 -2.09 -18.26
CA ALA A 240 -10.32 -2.80 -17.18
C ALA A 240 -9.12 -3.63 -17.69
N THR A 241 -9.08 -3.92 -18.99
CA THR A 241 -8.09 -4.81 -19.61
C THR A 241 -7.36 -4.19 -20.80
N GLU A 242 -7.72 -2.97 -21.22
CA GLU A 242 -7.17 -2.28 -22.40
C GLU A 242 -6.64 -0.89 -22.03
N TYR A 243 -5.62 -0.42 -22.77
CA TYR A 243 -5.09 0.94 -22.63
C TYR A 243 -4.73 1.60 -23.96
N ASP A 244 -4.76 2.93 -23.98
CA ASP A 244 -4.16 3.76 -25.02
C ASP A 244 -2.83 4.34 -24.51
N LEU A 245 -1.79 4.27 -25.34
CA LEU A 245 -0.47 4.86 -25.09
C LEU A 245 -0.24 6.06 -26.01
N TYR A 246 -0.17 7.26 -25.44
CA TYR A 246 0.12 8.49 -26.17
C TYR A 246 1.59 8.89 -26.05
N SER A 247 2.21 9.24 -27.16
CA SER A 247 3.49 9.96 -27.15
C SER A 247 3.23 11.46 -26.97
N LEU A 248 3.70 12.05 -25.86
CA LEU A 248 3.43 13.44 -25.50
C LEU A 248 4.46 14.44 -26.03
N GLY A 249 5.60 13.96 -26.53
CA GLY A 249 6.65 14.80 -27.10
C GLY A 249 8.04 14.27 -26.83
N THR A 250 9.00 14.74 -27.62
CA THR A 250 10.43 14.42 -27.49
C THR A 250 11.17 15.67 -27.04
N VAL A 251 12.07 15.50 -26.07
CA VAL A 251 13.10 16.47 -25.72
C VAL A 251 14.42 15.91 -26.25
N GLU A 252 15.07 16.68 -27.12
CA GLU A 252 16.37 16.34 -27.67
C GLU A 252 17.47 16.91 -26.77
N HIS A 253 18.51 16.13 -26.53
CA HIS A 253 19.70 16.54 -25.77
C HIS A 253 20.98 16.25 -26.56
#